data_AF-A0A1A7BLA3-F1
#
_entry.id   AF-A0A1A7BLA3-F1
#
_cell.length_a   1.000
_cell.length_b   1.000
_cell.length_c   1.000
_cell.angle_alpha   90.00
_cell.angle_beta   90.00
_cell.angle_gamma   90.00
#
_symmetry.space_group_name_H-M   'P 1'
#
loop_
_entity.id
_entity.type
_entity.pdbx_description
1 polymer ?
#
loop_
_entity_poly.entity_id
_entity_poly.type
_entity_poly.pdbx_seq_one_letter_code
_entity_poly.pdbx_strand_id
1 'polypeptide(L)'
;MLLYHFGSKETLIAELLGFVARTYSQALDAALGSERAATRGQALARILTHARSPQMQPFMALWWEIVAGAARGLTGFAPAAHAITAELLGWLEGQMPADDPDPKGGARYLLTLIEGTLMLAAVGHEDTARDGLLASGLAPA
;
A
#
# COMPACT_ATOMS: atom_id res chain seq x y z
N MET A 1 16.06 -26.31 14.84
CA MET A 1 16.85 -25.85 13.68
C MET A 1 16.71 -24.37 13.36
N LEU A 2 15.52 -23.74 13.48
CA LEU A 2 15.38 -22.28 13.22
C LEU A 2 16.25 -21.39 14.12
N LEU A 3 16.48 -21.77 15.38
CA LEU A 3 17.36 -21.04 16.30
C LEU A 3 18.82 -20.96 15.82
N TYR A 4 19.30 -21.95 15.06
CA TYR A 4 20.68 -21.95 14.56
C TYR A 4 20.89 -20.95 13.42
N HIS A 5 19.84 -20.66 12.64
CA HIS A 5 19.89 -19.75 11.50
C HIS A 5 19.51 -18.31 11.87
N PHE A 6 18.59 -18.13 12.82
CA PHE A 6 18.05 -16.81 13.15
C PHE A 6 18.41 -16.32 14.55
N GLY A 7 18.91 -17.18 15.44
CA GLY A 7 19.27 -16.84 16.82
C GLY A 7 18.06 -16.61 17.75
N SER A 8 17.03 -15.91 17.28
CA SER A 8 15.80 -15.63 18.03
C SER A 8 14.56 -15.62 17.14
N LYS A 9 13.38 -15.66 17.78
CA LYS A 9 12.08 -15.54 17.11
C LYS A 9 11.92 -14.14 16.50
N GLU A 10 12.40 -13.12 17.19
CA GLU A 10 12.30 -11.72 16.79
C GLU A 10 13.09 -11.48 15.50
N THR A 11 14.31 -12.03 15.41
CA THR A 11 15.12 -11.96 14.19
C THR A 11 14.44 -12.68 13.04
N LEU A 12 13.91 -13.89 13.27
CA LEU A 12 13.15 -14.62 12.25
C LEU A 12 11.96 -13.80 11.73
N ILE A 13 11.19 -13.17 12.63
CA ILE A 13 10.04 -12.33 12.25
C ILE A 13 10.50 -11.11 11.45
N ALA A 14 11.55 -10.42 11.87
CA ALA A 14 12.06 -9.26 11.16
C ALA A 14 12.55 -9.60 9.75
N GLU A 15 13.30 -10.70 9.61
CA GLU A 15 13.79 -11.19 8.31
C GLU A 15 12.63 -11.62 7.39
N LEU A 16 11.63 -12.31 7.95
CA LEU A 16 10.43 -12.73 7.21
C LEU A 16 9.62 -11.52 6.73
N LEU A 17 9.39 -10.54 7.60
CA LEU A 17 8.67 -9.31 7.23
C LEU A 17 9.45 -8.51 6.18
N GLY A 18 10.77 -8.47 6.28
CA GLY A 18 11.64 -7.89 5.25
C GLY A 18 11.54 -8.62 3.90
N PHE A 19 11.44 -9.96 3.93
CA PHE A 19 11.17 -10.74 2.72
C PHE A 19 9.80 -10.42 2.12
N VAL A 20 8.74 -10.39 2.94
CA VAL A 20 7.38 -10.04 2.52
C VAL A 20 7.34 -8.66 1.87
N ALA A 21 7.99 -7.66 2.47
CA ALA A 21 8.05 -6.30 1.91
C ALA A 21 8.68 -6.28 0.50
N ARG A 22 9.79 -7.01 0.30
CA ARG A 22 10.44 -7.13 -1.02
C ARG A 22 9.55 -7.86 -2.04
N THR A 23 8.90 -8.95 -1.64
CA THR A 23 7.97 -9.69 -2.50
C THR A 23 6.81 -8.81 -2.93
N TYR A 24 6.28 -7.97 -2.03
CA TYR A 24 5.23 -7.03 -2.35
C TYR A 24 5.66 -5.97 -3.38
N SER A 25 6.83 -5.37 -3.19
CA SER A 25 7.40 -4.40 -4.13
C SER A 25 7.48 -4.99 -5.54
N GLN A 26 7.98 -6.23 -5.67
CA GLN A 26 8.07 -6.92 -6.95
C GLN A 26 6.70 -7.19 -7.59
N ALA A 27 5.70 -7.52 -6.77
CA ALA A 27 4.33 -7.73 -7.24
C ALA A 27 3.68 -6.43 -7.72
N LEU A 28 3.89 -5.32 -6.99
CA LEU A 28 3.43 -3.99 -7.40
C LEU A 28 4.04 -3.58 -8.74
N ASP A 29 5.37 -3.71 -8.87
CA ASP A 29 6.08 -3.36 -10.11
C ASP A 29 5.56 -4.17 -11.31
N ALA A 30 5.33 -5.47 -11.12
CA ALA A 30 4.82 -6.34 -12.18
C ALA A 30 3.37 -6.02 -12.57
N ALA A 31 2.53 -5.64 -11.61
CA ALA A 31 1.09 -5.47 -11.83
C ALA A 31 0.70 -4.08 -12.33
N LEU A 32 1.45 -3.04 -11.94
CA LEU A 32 0.99 -1.67 -12.07
C LEU A 32 1.56 -0.91 -13.27
N GLY A 33 2.46 -1.55 -14.04
CA GLY A 33 3.00 -1.01 -15.29
C GLY A 33 3.87 0.25 -15.09
N SER A 34 4.63 0.61 -16.12
CA SER A 34 5.55 1.76 -16.10
C SER A 34 5.00 3.03 -16.75
N GLU A 35 3.85 2.94 -17.43
CA GLU A 35 3.24 4.10 -18.10
C GLU A 35 2.54 5.00 -17.08
N ARG A 36 2.91 6.28 -17.07
CA ARG A 36 2.30 7.28 -16.18
C ARG A 36 0.80 7.39 -16.39
N ALA A 37 0.08 7.72 -15.32
CA ALA A 37 -1.33 8.04 -15.44
C ALA A 37 -1.50 9.42 -16.11
N ALA A 38 -2.56 9.58 -16.90
CA ALA A 38 -2.97 10.86 -17.47
C ALA A 38 -3.54 11.82 -16.42
N THR A 39 -4.11 11.29 -15.34
CA THR A 39 -4.65 12.09 -14.21
C THR A 39 -4.35 11.42 -12.87
N ARG A 40 -4.34 12.20 -11.78
CA ARG A 40 -4.28 11.67 -10.41
C ARG A 40 -5.40 10.66 -10.13
N GLY A 41 -6.61 10.92 -10.64
CA GLY A 41 -7.75 10.00 -10.54
C GLY A 41 -7.50 8.65 -11.19
N GLN A 42 -6.83 8.63 -12.35
CA GLN A 42 -6.46 7.39 -13.00
C GLN A 42 -5.38 6.62 -12.21
N ALA A 43 -4.38 7.30 -11.65
CA ALA A 43 -3.39 6.66 -10.77
C ALA A 43 -4.04 6.01 -9.53
N LEU A 44 -4.95 6.74 -8.89
CA LEU A 44 -5.74 6.27 -7.76
C LEU A 44 -6.58 5.03 -8.13
N ALA A 45 -7.33 5.10 -9.24
CA ALA A 45 -8.18 4.02 -9.70
C ALA A 45 -7.40 2.73 -10.00
N ARG A 46 -6.19 2.85 -10.58
CA ARG A 46 -5.30 1.70 -10.83
C ARG A 46 -4.96 0.97 -9.53
N ILE A 47 -4.51 1.70 -8.50
CA ILE A 47 -4.19 1.09 -7.20
C ILE A 47 -5.42 0.46 -6.55
N LEU A 48 -6.53 1.19 -6.45
CA LEU A 48 -7.73 0.68 -5.79
C LEU A 48 -8.32 -0.54 -6.52
N THR A 49 -8.19 -0.61 -7.84
CA THR A 49 -8.60 -1.80 -8.62
C THR A 49 -7.68 -2.97 -8.32
N HIS A 50 -6.37 -2.75 -8.29
CA HIS A 50 -5.40 -3.80 -8.00
C HIS A 50 -5.55 -4.33 -6.56
N ALA A 51 -5.66 -3.45 -5.57
CA ALA A 51 -5.83 -3.79 -4.16
C ALA A 51 -7.12 -4.59 -3.89
N ARG A 52 -8.18 -4.37 -4.67
CA ARG A 52 -9.45 -5.11 -4.58
C ARG A 52 -9.49 -6.38 -5.42
N SER A 53 -8.45 -6.68 -6.19
CA SER A 53 -8.41 -7.91 -6.99
C SER A 53 -8.39 -9.15 -6.07
N PRO A 54 -9.05 -10.26 -6.46
CA PRO A 54 -9.03 -11.50 -5.69
C PRO A 54 -7.62 -12.01 -5.37
N GLN A 55 -6.68 -11.81 -6.30
CA GLN A 55 -5.28 -12.22 -6.17
C GLN A 55 -4.55 -11.41 -5.08
N MET A 56 -4.97 -10.17 -4.83
CA MET A 56 -4.36 -9.28 -3.84
C MET A 56 -4.98 -9.43 -2.44
N GLN A 57 -6.17 -10.05 -2.31
CA GLN A 57 -6.84 -10.18 -1.01
C GLN A 57 -6.02 -10.85 0.09
N PRO A 58 -5.28 -11.96 -0.17
CA PRO A 58 -4.43 -12.56 0.87
C PRO A 58 -3.34 -11.61 1.37
N PHE A 59 -2.79 -10.79 0.46
CA PHE A 59 -1.81 -9.78 0.84
C PHE A 59 -2.45 -8.66 1.65
N MET A 60 -3.65 -8.19 1.28
CA MET A 60 -4.35 -7.15 2.04
C MET A 60 -4.64 -7.59 3.48
N ALA A 61 -5.01 -8.86 3.68
CA ALA A 61 -5.16 -9.41 5.03
C ALA A 61 -3.85 -9.33 5.83
N LEU A 62 -2.73 -9.74 5.22
CA LEU A 62 -1.40 -9.65 5.84
C LEU A 62 -0.98 -8.20 6.09
N TRP A 63 -1.30 -7.27 5.20
CA TRP A 63 -1.04 -5.84 5.40
C TRP A 63 -1.68 -5.34 6.70
N TRP A 64 -2.94 -5.69 6.95
CA TRP A 64 -3.61 -5.30 8.19
C TRP A 64 -3.02 -5.96 9.44
N GLU A 65 -2.54 -7.20 9.35
CA GLU A 65 -1.76 -7.82 10.43
C GLU A 65 -0.45 -7.06 10.69
N ILE A 66 0.23 -6.63 9.62
CA ILE A 66 1.46 -5.84 9.72
C ILE A 66 1.20 -4.49 10.40
N VAL A 67 0.16 -3.78 9.95
CA VAL A 67 -0.27 -2.49 10.53
C VAL A 67 -0.64 -2.66 12.00
N ALA A 68 -1.42 -3.70 12.35
CA ALA A 68 -1.79 -3.98 13.72
C ALA A 68 -0.58 -4.33 14.60
N GLY A 69 0.38 -5.09 14.08
CA GLY A 69 1.63 -5.38 14.78
C GLY A 69 2.49 -4.14 14.99
N ALA A 70 2.55 -3.24 14.00
CA ALA A 70 3.25 -1.97 14.11
C ALA A 70 2.61 -1.06 15.16
N ALA A 71 1.27 -0.94 15.16
CA ALA A 71 0.52 -0.18 16.16
C ALA A 71 0.71 -0.70 17.59
N ARG A 72 0.94 -2.01 17.75
CA ARG A 72 1.26 -2.65 19.04
C ARG A 72 2.75 -2.57 19.43
N GLY A 73 3.60 -2.03 18.56
CA GLY A 73 5.04 -1.93 18.82
C GLY A 73 5.78 -3.27 18.78
N LEU A 74 5.28 -4.25 18.02
CA LEU A 74 5.97 -5.55 17.88
C LEU A 74 7.25 -5.40 17.03
N THR A 75 8.33 -6.04 17.47
CA THR A 75 9.64 -5.98 16.81
C THR A 75 9.55 -6.38 15.33
N GLY A 76 10.12 -5.56 14.45
CA GLY A 76 10.18 -5.80 13.00
C GLY A 76 8.96 -5.32 12.21
N PHE A 77 7.80 -5.13 12.84
CA PHE A 77 6.56 -4.75 12.16
C PHE A 77 6.57 -3.31 11.64
N ALA A 78 6.96 -2.33 12.47
CA ALA A 78 7.02 -0.93 12.06
C ALA A 78 8.04 -0.68 10.91
N PRO A 79 9.27 -1.23 10.95
CA PRO A 79 10.19 -1.15 9.82
C PRO A 79 9.63 -1.77 8.53
N ALA A 80 8.95 -2.91 8.63
CA ALA A 80 8.35 -3.55 7.46
C ALA A 80 7.19 -2.75 6.88
N ALA A 81 6.30 -2.22 7.73
CA ALA A 81 5.23 -1.32 7.32
C ALA A 81 5.79 -0.09 6.61
N HIS A 82 6.82 0.53 7.18
CA HIS A 82 7.51 1.67 6.61
C HIS A 82 8.10 1.36 5.23
N ALA A 83 8.79 0.23 5.07
CA ALA A 83 9.37 -0.18 3.79
C ALA A 83 8.29 -0.39 2.71
N ILE A 84 7.23 -1.12 3.04
CA ILE A 84 6.08 -1.36 2.13
C ILE A 84 5.46 -0.04 1.67
N THR A 85 5.18 0.87 2.61
CA THR A 85 4.58 2.17 2.30
C THR A 85 5.54 3.06 1.50
N ALA A 86 6.84 3.01 1.77
CA ALA A 86 7.84 3.79 1.05
C ALA A 86 7.94 3.37 -0.43
N GLU A 87 7.90 2.06 -0.71
CA GLU A 87 7.88 1.55 -2.09
C GLU A 87 6.61 1.97 -2.84
N LEU A 88 5.44 1.84 -2.21
CA LEU A 88 4.19 2.31 -2.81
C LEU A 88 4.21 3.83 -3.07
N LEU A 89 4.79 4.61 -2.15
CA LEU A 89 4.93 6.06 -2.33
C LEU A 89 5.86 6.38 -3.50
N GLY A 90 7.01 5.71 -3.61
CA GLY A 90 7.94 5.89 -4.73
C GLY A 90 7.29 5.54 -6.07
N TRP A 91 6.52 4.45 -6.12
CA TRP A 91 5.71 4.11 -7.30
C TRP A 91 4.69 5.21 -7.62
N LEU A 92 3.94 5.71 -6.63
CA LEU A 92 2.96 6.79 -6.82
C LEU A 92 3.64 8.05 -7.36
N GLU A 93 4.80 8.44 -6.84
CA GLU A 93 5.59 9.57 -7.35
C GLU A 93 5.97 9.37 -8.83
N GLY A 94 6.34 8.14 -9.22
CA GLY A 94 6.67 7.78 -10.60
C GLY A 94 5.48 7.80 -11.56
N GLN A 95 4.26 7.65 -11.04
CA GLN A 95 3.01 7.52 -11.80
C GLN A 95 2.22 8.81 -11.96
N MET A 96 2.64 9.87 -11.26
CA MET A 96 1.98 11.17 -11.37
C MET A 96 2.00 11.65 -12.83
N PRO A 97 0.94 12.37 -13.26
CA PRO A 97 0.90 12.99 -14.57
C PRO A 97 2.16 13.82 -14.84
N ALA A 98 2.63 13.82 -16.09
CA ALA A 98 3.88 14.51 -16.43
C ALA A 98 3.81 16.03 -16.21
N ASP A 99 2.61 16.59 -16.29
CA ASP A 99 2.26 17.99 -16.09
C ASP A 99 1.68 18.28 -14.69
N ASP A 100 1.77 17.32 -13.76
CA ASP A 100 1.32 17.52 -12.38
C ASP A 100 2.11 18.67 -11.71
N PRO A 101 1.43 19.68 -11.14
CA PRO A 101 2.11 20.84 -10.55
C PRO A 101 2.84 20.53 -9.24
N ASP A 102 2.49 19.42 -8.56
CA ASP A 102 3.17 18.94 -7.36
C ASP A 102 3.08 17.41 -7.29
N PRO A 103 3.94 16.68 -8.02
CA PRO A 103 3.85 15.23 -8.09
C PRO A 103 4.13 14.57 -6.73
N LYS A 104 5.01 15.14 -5.91
CA LYS A 104 5.33 14.57 -4.59
C LYS A 104 4.18 14.76 -3.60
N GLY A 105 3.62 15.97 -3.54
CA GLY A 105 2.42 16.22 -2.72
C GLY A 105 1.21 15.45 -3.22
N GLY A 106 1.04 15.35 -4.54
CA GLY A 106 0.02 14.52 -5.19
C GLY A 106 0.11 13.06 -4.79
N ALA A 107 1.30 12.46 -4.87
CA ALA A 107 1.53 11.07 -4.47
C ALA A 107 1.21 10.83 -2.98
N ARG A 108 1.63 11.72 -2.08
CA ARG A 108 1.30 11.63 -0.63
C ARG A 108 -0.19 11.77 -0.37
N TYR A 109 -0.85 12.67 -1.10
CA TYR A 109 -2.29 12.84 -1.04
C TYR A 109 -3.02 11.58 -1.49
N LEU A 110 -2.63 11.00 -2.62
CA LEU A 110 -3.21 9.74 -3.11
C LEU A 110 -2.95 8.59 -2.14
N LEU A 111 -1.73 8.43 -1.63
CA LEU A 111 -1.40 7.40 -0.63
C LEU A 111 -2.33 7.48 0.58
N THR A 112 -2.53 8.70 1.09
CA THR A 112 -3.44 8.93 2.24
C THR A 112 -4.86 8.48 1.93
N LEU A 113 -5.38 8.84 0.75
CA LEU A 113 -6.71 8.43 0.31
C LEU A 113 -6.82 6.92 0.08
N ILE A 114 -5.80 6.30 -0.51
CA ILE A 114 -5.74 4.86 -0.78
C ILE A 114 -5.82 4.10 0.54
N GLU A 115 -4.93 4.38 1.49
CA GLU A 115 -4.90 3.68 2.78
C GLU A 115 -6.21 3.88 3.56
N GLY A 116 -6.74 5.11 3.59
CA GLY A 116 -8.03 5.39 4.20
C GLY A 116 -9.19 4.62 3.55
N THR A 117 -9.21 4.57 2.22
CA THR A 117 -10.24 3.81 1.47
C THR A 117 -10.16 2.32 1.77
N LEU A 118 -8.96 1.75 1.74
CA LEU A 118 -8.75 0.32 1.96
C LEU A 118 -9.08 -0.06 3.41
N MET A 119 -8.71 0.78 4.38
CA MET A 119 -9.03 0.56 5.79
C MET A 119 -10.54 0.59 6.03
N LEU A 120 -11.23 1.63 5.52
CA LEU A 120 -12.68 1.74 5.66
C LEU A 120 -13.41 0.55 5.03
N ALA A 121 -12.96 0.09 3.86
CA ALA A 121 -13.50 -1.11 3.24
C ALA A 121 -13.27 -2.36 4.11
N ALA A 122 -12.08 -2.52 4.70
CA ALA A 122 -11.77 -3.66 5.56
C ALA A 122 -12.65 -3.76 6.83
N VAL A 123 -13.29 -2.66 7.24
CA VAL A 123 -14.18 -2.60 8.41
C VAL A 123 -15.67 -2.44 8.06
N GLY A 124 -16.06 -2.65 6.79
CA GLY A 124 -17.45 -2.60 6.35
C GLY A 124 -18.01 -1.18 6.14
N HIS A 125 -17.14 -0.20 5.88
CA HIS A 125 -17.49 1.19 5.60
C HIS A 125 -17.21 1.56 4.13
N GLU A 126 -17.48 0.67 3.19
CA GLU A 126 -17.25 0.85 1.75
C GLU A 126 -18.01 2.05 1.18
N ASP A 127 -19.26 2.25 1.62
CA ASP A 127 -20.07 3.39 1.17
C ASP A 127 -19.44 4.72 1.62
N THR A 128 -18.96 4.80 2.87
CA THR A 128 -18.24 5.98 3.38
C THR A 128 -16.97 6.25 2.58
N ALA A 129 -16.21 5.21 2.28
CA ALA A 129 -15.00 5.32 1.47
C ALA A 129 -15.30 5.81 0.05
N ARG A 130 -16.32 5.24 -0.60
CA ARG A 130 -16.76 5.62 -1.95
C ARG A 130 -17.21 7.08 -1.97
N ASP A 131 -18.08 7.49 -1.06
CA ASP A 131 -18.65 8.83 -1.08
C ASP A 131 -17.59 9.90 -0.76
N GLY A 132 -16.62 9.60 0.11
CA GLY A 132 -15.45 10.44 0.35
C GLY A 132 -14.55 10.57 -0.88
N LEU A 133 -14.33 9.48 -1.63
CA LEU A 133 -13.59 9.51 -2.89
C LEU A 133 -14.29 10.34 -3.96
N LEU A 134 -15.62 10.23 -4.09
CA LEU A 134 -16.40 11.06 -5.00
C LEU A 134 -16.30 12.55 -4.64
N ALA A 135 -16.40 12.89 -3.36
CA ALA A 135 -16.26 14.26 -2.87
C ALA A 135 -14.86 14.88 -3.12
N SER A 136 -13.83 14.04 -3.30
CA SER A 136 -12.48 14.52 -3.63
C SER A 136 -12.34 15.08 -5.05
N GLY A 137 -13.29 14.75 -5.95
CA GLY A 137 -13.21 15.10 -7.37
C GLY A 137 -12.19 14.28 -8.17
N LEU A 138 -11.54 13.27 -7.56
CA LEU A 138 -10.58 12.37 -8.23
C LEU A 138 -11.25 11.17 -8.91
N ALA A 139 -12.39 10.73 -8.39
CA ALA A 139 -13.19 9.66 -8.98
C ALA A 139 -14.27 10.27 -9.87
N PRO A 140 -14.56 9.68 -11.05
CA PRO A 140 -15.73 10.08 -11.82
C PRO A 140 -17.00 9.82 -10.99
N ALA A 141 -17.97 10.74 -11.11
CA ALA A 141 -19.27 10.64 -10.47
C ALA A 141 -20.08 9.43 -10.94
#